data_AF-A0A433C8Y7-F1
#
_entry.id   AF-A0A433C8Y7-F1
#
_cell.length_a   1.000
_cell.length_b   1.000
_cell.length_c   1.000
_cell.angle_alpha   90.00
_cell.angle_beta   90.00
_cell.angle_gamma   90.00
#
_symmetry.space_group_name_H-M   'P 1'
#
loop_
_entity.id
_entity.type
_entity.pdbx_description
1 polymer ?
#
loop_
_entity_poly.entity_id
_entity_poly.type
_entity_poly.pdbx_seq_one_letter_code
_entity_poly.pdbx_strand_id
1 'polypeptide(L)'
;MSKPPEVLPPPPEGLELSAVPNLTMADAAAWCGSALGIPVKVRYLQDNASSGALRVSLIGGKRFVSTSELWRFVCTRPARKADVRAARCSA
;
A
#
# COMPACT_ATOMS: atom_id res chain seq x y z
N MET A 1 22.26 -11.53 9.09
CA MET A 1 21.44 -12.56 8.45
C MET A 1 20.57 -11.88 7.40
N SER A 2 20.82 -12.12 6.11
CA SER A 2 20.01 -11.57 5.02
C SER A 2 18.65 -12.26 5.04
N LYS A 3 17.56 -11.51 5.24
CA LYS A 3 16.19 -12.04 5.14
C LYS A 3 16.04 -12.74 3.77
N PRO A 4 15.50 -13.97 3.69
CA PRO A 4 15.23 -14.63 2.42
C PRO A 4 14.47 -13.68 1.48
N PRO A 5 14.79 -13.66 0.17
CA PRO A 5 14.07 -12.81 -0.76
C PRO A 5 12.58 -13.17 -0.67
N GLU A 6 11.79 -12.17 -0.28
CA GLU A 6 10.34 -12.32 -0.19
C GLU A 6 9.82 -12.49 -1.61
N VAL A 7 9.27 -13.66 -1.92
CA VAL A 7 8.72 -13.97 -3.24
C VAL A 7 7.39 -13.21 -3.36
N LEU A 8 7.45 -12.00 -3.90
CA LEU A 8 6.26 -11.22 -4.23
C LEU A 8 5.69 -11.70 -5.56
N PRO A 9 4.36 -11.69 -5.73
CA PRO A 9 3.77 -11.90 -7.05
C PRO A 9 4.31 -10.82 -8.02
N PRO A 10 4.42 -11.14 -9.31
CA PRO A 10 4.77 -10.14 -10.30
C PRO A 10 3.76 -8.99 -10.24
N PRO A 11 4.21 -7.73 -10.37
CA PRO A 11 3.29 -6.60 -10.45
C PRO A 11 2.32 -6.78 -11.63
N PRO A 12 1.10 -6.23 -11.54
CA PRO A 12 0.18 -6.16 -12.67
C PRO A 12 0.87 -5.56 -13.91
N GLU A 13 0.50 -6.05 -15.09
CA GLU A 13 1.04 -5.54 -16.35
C GLU A 13 0.83 -4.03 -16.47
N GLY A 14 1.91 -3.30 -16.77
CA GLY A 14 1.90 -1.84 -16.87
C GLY A 14 2.06 -1.08 -15.54
N LEU A 15 2.22 -1.77 -14.40
CA LEU A 15 2.46 -1.10 -13.13
C LEU A 15 3.96 -0.77 -12.94
N GLU A 16 4.30 0.51 -13.03
CA GLU A 16 5.66 0.99 -12.74
C GLU A 16 5.88 1.13 -11.22
N LEU A 17 6.76 0.28 -10.68
CA LEU A 17 7.18 0.34 -9.29
C LEU A 17 8.50 1.10 -9.16
N SER A 18 8.54 2.06 -8.24
CA SER A 18 9.72 2.86 -7.90
C SER A 18 10.13 2.58 -6.45
N ALA A 19 11.44 2.55 -6.21
CA ALA A 19 12.03 2.49 -4.87
C ALA A 19 12.07 3.85 -4.16
N VAL A 20 11.82 4.93 -4.90
CA VAL A 20 11.90 6.30 -4.36
C VAL A 20 10.64 6.57 -3.51
N PRO A 21 10.80 6.97 -2.24
CA PRO A 21 9.68 7.31 -1.38
C PRO A 21 9.13 8.69 -1.74
N ASN A 22 8.24 8.75 -2.72
CA ASN A 22 7.69 9.98 -3.28
C ASN A 22 6.20 10.20 -2.95
N LEU A 23 5.49 9.19 -2.46
CA LEU A 23 4.05 9.30 -2.16
C LEU A 23 3.83 9.72 -0.70
N THR A 24 2.97 10.70 -0.47
CA THR A 24 2.41 10.93 0.87
C THR A 24 1.44 9.80 1.24
N MET A 25 1.02 9.74 2.51
CA MET A 25 0.01 8.75 2.95
C MET A 25 -1.33 8.89 2.21
N ALA A 26 -1.70 10.11 1.81
CA ALA A 26 -2.91 10.36 1.02
C ALA A 26 -2.74 9.86 -0.41
N ASP A 27 -1.62 10.20 -1.05
CA ASP A 27 -1.32 9.77 -2.42
C ASP A 27 -1.15 8.25 -2.51
N ALA A 28 -0.56 7.63 -1.49
CA ALA A 28 -0.43 6.19 -1.38
C ALA A 28 -1.79 5.49 -1.33
N ALA A 29 -2.74 6.01 -0.55
CA ALA A 29 -4.10 5.48 -0.51
C ALA A 29 -4.80 5.62 -1.86
N ALA A 30 -4.64 6.77 -2.53
CA ALA A 30 -5.18 7.01 -3.86
C ALA A 30 -4.57 6.06 -4.90
N TRP A 31 -3.25 5.87 -4.88
CA TRP A 31 -2.52 4.97 -5.76
C TRP A 31 -2.96 3.51 -5.58
N CYS A 32 -3.18 3.04 -4.35
CA CYS A 32 -3.76 1.71 -4.12
C CYS A 32 -5.11 1.55 -4.84
N GLY A 33 -5.96 2.58 -4.77
CA GLY A 33 -7.26 2.56 -5.42
C GLY A 33 -7.17 2.59 -6.95
N SER A 34 -6.38 3.49 -7.51
CA SER A 34 -6.31 3.70 -8.96
C SER A 34 -5.44 2.66 -9.68
N ALA A 35 -4.30 2.29 -9.10
CA ALA A 35 -3.32 1.43 -9.75
C ALA A 35 -3.54 -0.06 -9.45
N LEU A 36 -4.03 -0.39 -8.25
CA LEU A 36 -4.26 -1.79 -7.84
C LEU A 36 -5.75 -2.16 -7.77
N GLY A 37 -6.66 -1.19 -7.88
CA GLY A 37 -8.10 -1.43 -7.66
C GLY A 37 -8.45 -1.79 -6.21
N ILE A 38 -7.56 -1.49 -5.26
CA ILE A 38 -7.73 -1.85 -3.85
C ILE A 38 -7.98 -0.57 -3.05
N PRO A 39 -9.21 -0.34 -2.57
CA PRO A 39 -9.49 0.83 -1.74
C PRO A 39 -8.81 0.66 -0.38
N VAL A 40 -7.86 1.56 -0.09
CA VAL A 40 -7.15 1.59 1.20
C VAL A 40 -7.41 2.92 1.88
N LYS A 41 -7.76 2.89 3.18
CA LYS A 41 -7.92 4.10 3.98
C LYS A 41 -6.56 4.67 4.38
N VAL A 42 -6.40 6.00 4.31
CA VAL A 42 -5.19 6.70 4.79
C VAL A 42 -4.85 6.30 6.23
N ARG A 43 -5.86 6.23 7.10
CA ARG A 43 -5.68 5.84 8.51
C ARG A 43 -5.06 4.44 8.65
N TYR A 44 -5.47 3.50 7.82
CA TYR A 44 -4.91 2.15 7.81
C TYR A 44 -3.42 2.15 7.46
N LEU A 45 -3.00 2.95 6.48
CA LEU A 45 -1.58 3.11 6.15
C LEU A 45 -0.80 3.76 7.30
N GLN A 46 -1.37 4.78 7.95
CA GLN A 46 -0.76 5.44 9.10
C GLN A 46 -0.57 4.49 10.30
N ASP A 47 -1.58 3.67 10.61
CA ASP A 47 -1.52 2.69 11.69
C ASP A 47 -0.47 1.59 11.40
N ASN A 48 -0.38 1.14 10.14
CA ASN A 48 0.66 0.17 9.74
C ASN A 48 2.06 0.80 9.69
N ALA A 49 2.19 2.07 9.32
CA ALA A 49 3.46 2.79 9.42
C ALA A 49 3.89 2.96 10.88
N SER A 50 2.96 3.28 11.77
CA SER A 50 3.25 3.48 13.20
C SER A 50 3.61 2.19 13.92
N SER A 51 3.06 1.05 13.49
CA SER A 51 3.43 -0.28 14.00
C SER A 51 4.70 -0.87 13.35
N GLY A 52 5.31 -0.15 12.41
CA GLY A 52 6.51 -0.61 11.67
C GLY A 52 6.24 -1.67 10.60
N ALA A 53 4.96 -1.97 10.33
CA ALA A 53 4.56 -2.93 9.30
C ALA A 53 4.65 -2.37 7.87
N LEU A 54 4.52 -1.06 7.72
CA LEU A 54 4.73 -0.33 6.45
C LEU A 54 6.00 0.51 6.58
N ARG A 55 6.99 0.28 5.72
CA ARG A 55 8.21 1.11 5.75
C ARG A 55 7.93 2.49 5.15
N VAL A 56 8.39 3.52 5.85
CA VAL A 56 8.23 4.91 5.46
C VAL A 56 9.55 5.63 5.61
N SER A 57 9.76 6.65 4.77
CA SER A 57 10.85 7.61 4.93
C SER A 57 10.32 8.90 5.52
N LEU A 58 11.07 9.51 6.43
CA LEU A 58 10.77 10.83 6.97
C LEU A 58 11.54 11.89 6.17
N ILE A 59 10.83 12.72 5.43
CA ILE A 59 11.40 13.81 4.62
C ILE A 59 10.69 15.09 5.05
N GLY A 60 11.44 16.05 5.62
CA GLY A 60 10.87 17.31 6.12
C GLY A 60 9.78 17.12 7.18
N GLY A 61 9.90 16.11 8.04
CA GLY A 61 8.91 15.80 9.08
C GLY A 61 7.64 15.10 8.60
N LYS A 62 7.52 14.81 7.30
CA LYS A 62 6.39 14.08 6.72
C LYS A 62 6.78 12.64 6.36
N ARG A 63 5.82 11.72 6.46
CA ARG A 63 5.99 10.32 6.07
C ARG A 63 5.73 10.15 4.58
N PHE A 64 6.70 9.57 3.90
CA PHE A 64 6.63 9.19 2.49
C PHE A 64 6.82 7.70 2.31
N VAL A 65 6.23 7.16 1.26
CA VAL A 65 6.27 5.74 0.91
C VAL A 65 6.55 5.57 -0.57
N SER A 66 7.28 4.52 -0.93
CA SER A 66 7.57 4.18 -2.32
C SER A 66 6.50 3.23 -2.86
N THR A 67 6.26 3.24 -4.16
CA THR A 67 5.27 2.34 -4.77
C THR A 67 5.68 0.87 -4.68
N SER A 68 7.00 0.58 -4.71
CA SER A 68 7.53 -0.77 -4.46
C SER A 68 7.24 -1.29 -3.05
N GLU A 69 7.41 -0.45 -2.03
CA GLU A 69 7.07 -0.84 -0.66
C GLU A 69 5.56 -0.96 -0.47
N LEU A 70 4.78 -0.10 -1.12
CA LEU A 70 3.33 -0.18 -1.09
C LEU A 70 2.82 -1.47 -1.74
N TRP A 71 3.36 -1.84 -2.90
CA TRP A 71 3.08 -3.12 -3.56
C TRP A 71 3.41 -4.30 -2.65
N ARG A 72 4.64 -4.33 -2.11
CA ARG A 72 5.06 -5.35 -1.14
C ARG A 72 4.09 -5.46 0.04
N PHE A 73 3.73 -4.32 0.62
CA PHE A 73 2.83 -4.25 1.76
C PHE A 73 1.45 -4.83 1.42
N VAL A 74 0.88 -4.44 0.27
CA VAL A 74 -0.42 -4.95 -0.18
C VAL A 74 -0.39 -6.45 -0.47
N CYS A 75 0.69 -6.97 -1.07
CA CYS A 75 0.84 -8.40 -1.36
C CYS A 75 0.99 -9.25 -0.09
N THR A 76 1.71 -8.74 0.91
CA THR A 76 2.04 -9.48 2.14
C THR A 76 0.97 -9.33 3.21
N ARG A 77 0.21 -8.23 3.15
CA ARG A 77 -0.90 -7.90 4.02
C ARG A 77 -2.01 -7.35 3.14
N PRO A 78 -2.82 -8.23 2.51
CA PRO A 78 -4.02 -7.75 1.86
C PRO A 78 -4.79 -6.94 2.89
N ALA A 79 -5.03 -5.66 2.60
CA ALA A 79 -5.93 -4.86 3.40
C ALA A 79 -7.19 -5.72 3.57
N ARG A 80 -7.61 -6.01 4.81
CA ARG A 80 -8.92 -6.64 5.03
C ARG A 80 -9.85 -5.84 4.15
N LYS A 81 -10.48 -6.47 3.14
CA LYS A 81 -11.51 -5.83 2.33
C LYS A 81 -12.51 -5.28 3.34
N ALA A 82 -12.36 -4.03 3.71
CA ALA A 82 -13.24 -3.36 4.63
C ALA A 82 -14.48 -3.13 3.78
N ASP A 83 -15.39 -4.10 3.91
CA ASP A 83 -16.77 -4.03 3.44
C ASP A 83 -16.94 -3.99 1.92
N VAL A 84 -16.71 -5.14 1.26
CA VAL A 84 -17.60 -5.54 0.14
C VAL A 84 -18.96 -5.94 0.73
N ARG A 85 -19.59 -5.04 1.49
CA ARG A 85 -20.92 -5.18 2.07
C ARG A 85 -21.84 -4.03 1.64
N ALA A 86 -21.51 -3.38 0.52
CA ALA A 86 -22.33 -2.36 -0.15
C ALA A 86 -22.68 -2.70 -1.60
N ALA A 87 -22.46 -3.94 -2.06
CA ALA A 87 -22.83 -4.41 -3.42
C ALA A 87 -23.93 -5.49 -3.41
N ARG A 88 -24.70 -5.62 -2.32
CA ARG A 88 -25.89 -6.48 -2.24
C ARG A 88 -27.03 -5.73 -1.55
N CYS A 89 -27.56 -4.75 -2.27
CA CYS A 89 -28.88 -4.10 -2.18
C CYS A 89 -28.80 -3.08 -3.33
N SER A 90 -29.43 -3.25 -4.47
CA SER A 90 -30.89 -3.35 -4.61
C SER A 90 -31.29 -4.39 -5.65
N ALA A 91 -32.36 -5.09 -5.30
CA ALA A 91 -33.24 -5.79 -6.21
C ALA A 91 -34.00 -4.79 -7.11
#